data_AF-A0A936G9J1-F1
#
_entry.id   AF-A0A936G9J1-F1
#
_cell.length_a   1.000
_cell.length_b   1.000
_cell.length_c   1.000
_cell.angle_alpha   90.00
_cell.angle_beta   90.00
_cell.angle_gamma   90.00
#
_symmetry.space_group_name_H-M   'P 1'
#
loop_
_entity.id
_entity.type
_entity.pdbx_description
1 polymer ?
#
loop_
_entity_poly.entity_id
_entity_poly.type
_entity_poly.pdbx_seq_one_letter_code
_entity_poly.pdbx_strand_id
1 'polypeptide(L)'
;MTTTPVKPTRRTYFGIVAFLTSLLAVMAIGSNLGVSQMNITPQEFNQLNSITALFYCILTPLAFALGVFGFIFKNDFKILSGLAMAVVTVPFLVIAFSLYSSFTAN
;
A
#
# COMPACT_ATOMS: atom_id res chain seq x y z
N MET A 1 41.34 25.86 11.01
CA MET A 1 40.17 25.42 10.21
C MET A 1 40.28 23.93 9.99
N THR A 2 39.53 23.13 10.74
CA THR A 2 39.46 21.67 10.58
C THR A 2 38.25 21.36 9.70
N THR A 3 38.48 21.06 8.43
CA THR A 3 37.45 20.56 7.52
C THR A 3 37.18 19.09 7.85
N THR A 4 36.19 18.83 8.70
CA THR A 4 35.69 17.46 8.88
C THR A 4 35.15 16.95 7.55
N PRO A 5 35.54 15.75 7.09
CA PRO A 5 35.01 15.20 5.85
C PRO A 5 33.52 14.93 6.03
N VAL A 6 32.68 15.70 5.33
CA VAL A 6 31.24 15.44 5.24
C VAL A 6 31.09 14.13 4.47
N LYS A 7 30.91 13.02 5.19
CA LYS A 7 30.51 11.75 4.57
C LYS A 7 29.19 12.01 3.82
N PRO A 8 29.09 11.70 2.51
CA PRO A 8 27.83 11.82 1.80
C PRO A 8 26.83 10.90 2.49
N THR A 9 25.78 11.51 3.04
CA THR A 9 24.73 10.77 3.73
C THR A 9 23.96 9.98 2.67
N ARG A 10 24.10 8.65 2.65
CA ARG A 10 23.37 7.79 1.72
C ARG A 10 21.87 7.99 1.97
N ARG A 11 21.13 8.41 0.93
CA ARG A 11 19.67 8.50 1.00
C ARG A 11 19.07 7.13 1.24
N THR A 12 18.06 7.11 2.09
CA THR A 12 17.21 5.94 2.30
C THR A 12 16.09 5.98 1.25
N TYR A 13 15.75 4.82 0.70
CA TYR A 13 14.78 4.70 -0.41
C TYR A 13 13.46 4.05 0.05
N PHE A 14 13.18 4.02 1.36
CA PHE A 14 11.98 3.39 1.89
C PHE A 14 10.71 4.09 1.40
N GLY A 15 10.73 5.41 1.22
CA GLY A 15 9.58 6.15 0.67
C GLY A 15 9.26 5.77 -0.78
N ILE A 16 10.29 5.55 -1.61
CA ILE A 16 10.09 5.08 -3.00
C ILE A 16 9.56 3.65 -3.01
N VAL A 17 10.14 2.76 -2.21
CA VAL A 17 9.69 1.37 -2.13
C VAL A 17 8.27 1.29 -1.57
N ALA A 18 7.93 2.09 -0.55
CA ALA A 18 6.58 2.19 -0.02
C ALA A 18 5.58 2.65 -1.08
N PHE A 19 5.93 3.67 -1.86
CA PHE A 19 5.09 4.18 -2.94
C PHE A 19 4.89 3.13 -4.06
N LEU A 20 5.95 2.46 -4.50
CA LEU A 20 5.85 1.37 -5.49
C LEU A 20 4.99 0.21 -4.98
N THR A 21 5.18 -0.18 -3.71
CA THR A 21 4.37 -1.25 -3.08
C THR A 21 2.90 -0.84 -3.00
N SER A 22 2.62 0.43 -2.67
CA SER A 22 1.24 0.96 -2.65
C SER A 22 0.60 1.00 -4.05
N LEU A 23 1.37 1.33 -5.10
CA LEU A 23 0.90 1.27 -6.49
C LEU A 23 0.57 -0.16 -6.92
N LEU A 24 1.40 -1.14 -6.55
CA LEU A 24 1.09 -2.56 -6.82
C LEU A 24 -0.19 -3.00 -6.11
N ALA A 25 -0.40 -2.58 -4.85
CA ALA A 25 -1.63 -2.88 -4.12
C ALA A 25 -2.86 -2.27 -4.81
N VAL A 26 -2.79 -1.03 -5.29
CA VAL A 26 -3.88 -0.38 -6.04
C VAL A 26 -4.15 -1.11 -7.37
N MET A 27 -3.11 -1.48 -8.11
CA MET A 27 -3.28 -2.24 -9.35
C MET A 27 -3.92 -3.61 -9.13
N ALA A 28 -3.63 -4.29 -8.01
CA ALA A 28 -4.27 -5.55 -7.63
C ALA A 28 -5.77 -5.39 -7.32
N ILE A 29 -6.17 -4.27 -6.70
CA ILE A 29 -7.61 -3.96 -6.50
C ILE A 29 -8.26 -3.62 -7.86
N GLY A 30 -7.59 -2.81 -8.67
CA GLY A 30 -8.08 -2.42 -9.99
C GLY A 30 -8.29 -3.61 -10.92
N SER A 31 -7.40 -4.61 -10.89
CA SER A 31 -7.57 -5.84 -11.66
C SER A 31 -8.78 -6.64 -11.20
N ASN A 32 -9.04 -6.72 -9.89
CA ASN A 32 -10.23 -7.39 -9.35
C ASN A 32 -11.53 -6.72 -9.82
N LEU A 33 -11.58 -5.38 -9.81
CA LEU A 33 -12.72 -4.63 -10.35
C LEU A 33 -12.87 -4.84 -11.86
N GLY A 34 -11.77 -4.86 -12.62
CA GLY A 34 -11.82 -5.15 -14.07
C GLY A 34 -12.29 -6.57 -14.39
N VAL A 35 -11.81 -7.55 -13.63
CA VAL A 35 -12.21 -8.96 -13.70
C VAL A 35 -13.70 -9.12 -13.36
N SER A 36 -14.24 -8.36 -12.39
CA SER A 36 -15.68 -8.36 -12.08
C SER A 36 -16.58 -7.89 -13.22
N GLN A 37 -16.03 -7.16 -14.19
CA GLN A 37 -16.74 -6.66 -15.37
C GLN A 37 -16.53 -7.55 -16.61
N MET A 38 -15.60 -8.51 -16.55
CA MET A 38 -15.39 -9.48 -17.62
C MET A 38 -16.38 -10.64 -17.46
N ASN A 39 -16.94 -11.11 -18.58
CA ASN A 39 -17.85 -12.26 -18.59
C ASN A 39 -17.07 -13.58 -18.49
N ILE A 40 -16.48 -13.83 -17.33
CA ILE A 40 -15.69 -15.02 -16.98
C ILE A 40 -16.49 -15.94 -16.05
N THR A 41 -16.05 -17.19 -15.97
CA THR A 41 -16.74 -18.17 -15.11
C THR A 41 -16.61 -17.79 -13.62
N PRO A 42 -17.61 -18.10 -12.78
CA PRO A 42 -17.55 -17.80 -11.35
C PRO A 42 -16.34 -18.41 -10.63
N GLN A 43 -15.84 -19.55 -11.11
CA GLN A 43 -14.66 -20.21 -10.56
C GLN A 43 -13.37 -19.43 -10.84
N GLU A 44 -13.18 -18.94 -12.07
CA GLU A 44 -12.04 -18.10 -12.44
C GLU A 44 -12.08 -16.76 -11.68
N PHE A 45 -13.26 -16.15 -11.59
CA PHE A 45 -13.46 -14.93 -10.79
C PHE A 45 -13.05 -15.14 -9.33
N ASN A 46 -13.49 -16.24 -8.70
CA ASN A 46 -13.21 -16.49 -7.30
C ASN A 46 -11.72 -16.78 -7.05
N GLN A 47 -11.03 -17.45 -7.98
CA GLN A 47 -9.58 -17.64 -7.89
C GLN A 47 -8.82 -16.32 -8.02
N LEU A 48 -9.15 -15.49 -9.02
CA LEU A 48 -8.53 -14.18 -9.24
C LEU A 48 -8.77 -13.23 -8.05
N ASN A 49 -9.99 -13.21 -7.52
CA ASN A 49 -10.36 -12.43 -6.33
C ASN A 49 -9.60 -12.90 -5.08
N SER A 50 -9.47 -14.21 -4.87
CA SER A 50 -8.75 -14.76 -3.71
C SER A 50 -7.24 -14.46 -3.77
N ILE A 51 -6.63 -14.58 -4.96
CA ILE A 51 -5.21 -14.24 -5.19
C ILE A 51 -4.98 -12.74 -4.97
N THR A 52 -5.81 -11.88 -5.55
CA THR A 52 -5.69 -10.42 -5.37
C THR A 52 -5.92 -10.01 -3.92
N ALA A 53 -6.86 -10.63 -3.21
CA ALA A 53 -7.07 -10.42 -1.78
C ALA A 53 -5.85 -10.80 -0.94
N LEU A 54 -5.18 -11.93 -1.24
CA LEU A 54 -3.96 -12.35 -0.55
C LEU A 54 -2.81 -11.36 -0.78
N PHE A 55 -2.58 -10.95 -2.04
CA PHE A 55 -1.58 -9.92 -2.35
C PHE A 55 -1.86 -8.62 -1.60
N TYR A 56 -3.13 -8.21 -1.56
CA TYR A 56 -3.54 -7.03 -0.82
C TYR A 56 -3.24 -7.17 0.68
N CYS A 57 -3.55 -8.31 1.31
CA CYS A 57 -3.29 -8.53 2.73
C CYS A 57 -1.81 -8.48 3.12
N ILE A 58 -0.89 -8.76 2.19
CA ILE A 58 0.56 -8.76 2.45
C ILE A 58 1.20 -7.42 2.07
N LEU A 59 0.89 -6.93 0.86
CA LEU A 59 1.51 -5.70 0.32
C LEU A 59 1.10 -4.46 1.10
N THR A 60 -0.11 -4.46 1.64
CA THR A 60 -0.69 -3.32 2.35
C THR A 60 0.01 -3.01 3.69
N PRO A 61 0.16 -3.96 4.63
CA PRO A 61 0.93 -3.72 5.85
C PRO A 61 2.42 -3.48 5.55
N LEU A 62 2.97 -4.09 4.49
CA LEU A 62 4.34 -3.85 4.06
C LEU A 62 4.56 -2.41 3.56
N ALA A 63 3.67 -1.92 2.69
CA ALA A 63 3.68 -0.54 2.20
C ALA A 63 3.50 0.47 3.34
N PHE A 64 2.62 0.16 4.30
CA PHE A 64 2.41 1.00 5.47
C PHE A 64 3.66 1.05 6.37
N ALA A 65 4.25 -0.11 6.70
CA ALA A 65 5.47 -0.17 7.47
C ALA A 65 6.61 0.60 6.79
N LEU A 66 6.88 0.33 5.51
CA LEU A 66 7.91 1.04 4.75
C LEU A 66 7.63 2.55 4.66
N GLY A 67 6.36 2.94 4.53
CA GLY A 67 5.92 4.33 4.53
C GLY A 67 6.22 5.01 5.86
N VAL A 68 5.84 4.39 6.99
CA VAL A 68 6.13 4.91 8.34
C VAL A 68 7.63 5.04 8.58
N PHE A 69 8.39 4.00 8.24
CA PHE A 69 9.85 4.03 8.33
C PHE A 69 10.41 5.20 7.50
N GLY A 70 10.08 5.29 6.21
CA GLY A 70 10.56 6.39 5.36
C GLY A 70 10.10 7.79 5.80
N PHE A 71 8.96 7.92 6.50
CA PHE A 71 8.51 9.21 7.03
C PHE A 71 9.34 9.66 8.25
N ILE A 72 9.72 8.73 9.12
CA ILE A 72 10.48 9.00 10.35
C ILE A 72 11.95 9.33 10.03
N PHE A 73 12.57 8.67 9.05
CA PHE A 73 13.98 8.92 8.73
C PHE A 73 14.19 10.25 7.98
N LYS A 74 15.08 11.11 8.49
CA LYS A 74 15.40 12.42 7.88
C LYS A 74 16.10 12.33 6.52
N ASN A 75 16.57 11.15 6.13
CA ASN A 75 17.35 10.92 4.89
C ASN A 75 16.51 10.32 3.74
N ASP A 76 15.19 10.27 3.90
CA ASP A 76 14.25 9.66 2.95
C ASP A 76 13.24 10.70 2.41
N PHE A 77 12.55 10.34 1.34
CA PHE A 77 11.53 11.14 0.69
C PHE A 77 10.21 11.09 1.45
N LYS A 78 10.12 11.88 2.52
CA LYS A 78 8.93 11.96 3.40
C LYS A 78 7.61 12.19 2.67
N ILE A 79 7.62 12.96 1.58
CA ILE A 79 6.43 13.23 0.75
C ILE A 79 5.92 11.93 0.11
N LEU A 80 6.83 11.14 -0.49
CA LEU A 80 6.50 9.85 -1.11
C LEU A 80 6.05 8.82 -0.06
N SER A 81 6.70 8.79 1.10
CA SER A 81 6.28 7.97 2.24
C SER A 81 4.88 8.31 2.75
N GLY A 82 4.58 9.61 2.90
CA GLY A 82 3.27 10.08 3.34
C GLY A 82 2.17 9.77 2.33
N LEU A 83 2.46 9.97 1.03
CA LEU A 83 1.56 9.58 -0.05
C LEU A 83 1.29 8.08 -0.05
N ALA A 84 2.33 7.25 0.08
CA ALA A 84 2.18 5.81 0.17
C ALA A 84 1.22 5.44 1.32
N MET A 85 1.46 5.96 2.53
CA MET A 85 0.59 5.73 3.69
C MET A 85 -0.87 6.16 3.45
N ALA A 86 -1.09 7.33 2.82
CA ALA A 86 -2.43 7.81 2.49
C ALA A 86 -3.15 6.90 1.49
N VAL A 87 -2.44 6.41 0.48
CA VAL A 87 -3.00 5.50 -0.53
C VAL A 87 -3.39 4.16 0.11
N VAL A 88 -2.56 3.59 0.98
CA VAL A 88 -2.89 2.28 1.61
C VAL A 88 -3.99 2.38 2.67
N THR A 89 -4.18 3.54 3.29
CA THR A 89 -5.22 3.73 4.33
C THR A 89 -6.63 3.82 3.76
N VAL A 90 -6.81 4.27 2.51
CA VAL A 90 -8.13 4.32 1.85
C VAL A 90 -8.77 2.91 1.83
N PRO A 91 -8.01 1.86 1.43
CA PRO A 91 -8.25 0.46 1.71
C PRO A 91 -9.04 0.10 2.96
N PHE A 92 -8.30 0.32 4.05
CA PHE A 92 -8.69 0.01 5.42
C PHE A 92 -9.90 0.80 5.86
N LEU A 93 -10.03 2.07 5.46
CA LEU A 93 -11.20 2.89 5.79
C LEU A 93 -12.47 2.32 5.17
N VAL A 94 -12.41 1.86 3.92
CA VAL A 94 -13.56 1.22 3.24
C VAL A 94 -13.95 -0.09 3.94
N ILE A 95 -12.97 -0.94 4.27
CA ILE A 95 -13.22 -2.21 4.97
C ILE A 95 -13.77 -1.95 6.38
N ALA A 96 -13.17 -1.04 7.15
CA ALA A 96 -13.60 -0.70 8.50
C ALA A 96 -15.01 -0.10 8.52
N PHE A 97 -15.34 0.78 7.56
CA PHE A 97 -16.67 1.34 7.42
C PHE A 97 -17.72 0.27 7.04
N SER A 98 -17.36 -0.65 6.14
CA SER A 98 -18.24 -1.77 5.77
C SER A 98 -18.50 -2.71 6.95
N LEU A 99 -17.46 -3.05 7.72
CA LEU A 99 -17.59 -3.85 8.95
C LEU A 99 -18.47 -3.14 9.99
N TYR A 100 -18.22 -1.85 10.24
CA TYR A 100 -19.01 -1.05 11.19
C TYR A 100 -20.50 -1.00 10.81
N SER A 101 -20.80 -0.86 9.52
CA SER A 101 -22.16 -0.86 8.99
C SER A 101 -22.86 -2.21 9.21
N SER A 102 -22.15 -3.32 9.03
CA SER A 102 -22.69 -4.67 9.29
C SER A 102 -22.96 -4.93 10.77
N PHE A 103 -22.17 -4.34 11.69
CA PHE A 103 -22.40 -4.47 13.13
C PHE A 103 -23.56 -3.62 13.65
N THR A 104 -23.91 -2.54 12.96
CA THR A 104 -25.01 -1.63 13.34
C THR A 104 -26.34 -2.00 12.69
N ALA A 105 -26.34 -2.94 11.74
CA ALA A 105 -27.54 -3.44 11.06
C ALA A 105 -28.16 -4.71 11.68
N ASN A 106 -27.51 -5.30 12.70
CA ASN A 106 -28.02 -6.41 13.53
C ASN A 106 -28.35 -5.91 14.94
#